data_AF-U7KE15-F1
#
_entry.id   AF-U7KE15-F1
#
_cell.length_a   1.000
_cell.length_b   1.000
_cell.length_c   1.000
_cell.angle_alpha   90.00
_cell.angle_beta   90.00
_cell.angle_gamma   90.00
#
_symmetry.space_group_name_H-M   'P 1'
#
loop_
_entity.id
_entity.type
_entity.pdbx_description
1 polymer ?
#
loop_
_entity_poly.entity_id
_entity_poly.type
_entity_poly.pdbx_seq_one_letter_code
_entity_poly.pdbx_strand_id
1 'polypeptide(L)'
;MMTSSTQRGYGHNHQTRRQQLLYNLEDGTPCDICGQPMHRDPKNNPDKAPLEADHRQGDKTQLAYRLLHRRCNRSIANHWQEHGPGWYTHQGTNPTGAEGLDWPKGRIITWPA
;
A
#
# COMPACT_ATOMS: atom_id res chain seq x y z
N MET A 1 -30.42 4.57 -9.64
CA MET A 1 -29.92 3.18 -9.83
C MET A 1 -28.84 2.92 -8.80
N MET A 2 -29.12 2.12 -7.76
CA MET A 2 -28.13 1.75 -6.74
C MET A 2 -27.20 0.67 -7.31
N THR A 3 -25.96 1.04 -7.64
CA THR A 3 -24.93 0.06 -8.00
C THR A 3 -24.60 -0.81 -6.78
N SER A 4 -24.79 -2.11 -6.87
CA SER A 4 -24.44 -3.05 -5.79
C SER A 4 -22.93 -3.05 -5.53
N SER A 5 -22.49 -3.56 -4.38
CA SER A 5 -21.06 -3.76 -4.06
C SER A 5 -20.31 -4.51 -5.18
N THR A 6 -21.01 -5.41 -5.86
CA THR A 6 -20.54 -6.17 -7.04
C THR A 6 -20.12 -5.26 -8.20
N GLN A 7 -20.83 -4.16 -8.43
CA GLN A 7 -20.59 -3.25 -9.57
C GLN A 7 -19.45 -2.25 -9.31
N ARG A 8 -18.98 -2.11 -8.06
CA ARG A 8 -17.89 -1.20 -7.65
C ARG A 8 -16.52 -1.89 -7.51
N GLY A 9 -16.42 -3.18 -7.85
CA GLY A 9 -15.23 -4.00 -7.61
C GLY A 9 -15.04 -4.44 -6.15
N TYR A 10 -16.01 -4.13 -5.28
CA TYR A 10 -16.08 -4.57 -3.88
C TYR A 10 -16.86 -5.89 -3.75
N GLY A 11 -16.63 -6.80 -4.70
CA GLY A 11 -17.29 -8.10 -4.73
C GLY A 11 -16.83 -9.01 -3.59
N HIS A 12 -17.54 -10.13 -3.41
CA HIS A 12 -17.19 -11.17 -2.45
C HIS A 12 -15.71 -11.60 -2.55
N ASN A 13 -15.17 -11.71 -3.77
CA ASN A 13 -13.76 -12.05 -4.02
C ASN A 13 -12.78 -11.05 -3.42
N HIS A 14 -13.08 -9.75 -3.45
CA HIS A 14 -12.23 -8.71 -2.85
C HIS A 14 -12.19 -8.86 -1.33
N GLN A 15 -13.35 -9.09 -0.71
CA GLN A 15 -13.47 -9.29 0.73
C GLN A 15 -12.72 -10.55 1.18
N THR A 16 -12.91 -11.67 0.47
CA THR A 16 -12.21 -12.94 0.74
C THR A 16 -10.71 -12.78 0.57
N ARG A 17 -10.25 -12.13 -0.51
CA ARG A 17 -8.82 -11.91 -0.73
C ARG A 17 -8.21 -11.03 0.36
N ARG A 18 -8.90 -9.96 0.76
CA ARG A 18 -8.47 -9.11 1.87
C ARG A 18 -8.35 -9.90 3.18
N GLN A 19 -9.28 -10.80 3.47
CA GLN A 19 -9.20 -11.66 4.66
C GLN A 19 -8.00 -12.59 4.61
N GLN A 20 -7.69 -13.19 3.45
CA GLN A 20 -6.49 -14.02 3.27
C GLN A 20 -5.20 -13.22 3.50
N LEU A 21 -5.14 -12.00 2.97
CA LEU A 21 -3.99 -11.12 3.19
C LEU A 21 -3.85 -10.73 4.67
N LEU A 22 -4.95 -10.45 5.36
CA LEU A 22 -4.94 -10.14 6.80
C LEU A 22 -4.56 -11.36 7.65
N TYR A 23 -4.95 -12.56 7.23
CA TYR A 23 -4.57 -13.80 7.90
C TYR A 23 -3.05 -13.95 7.88
N ASN A 24 -2.43 -13.76 6.71
CA ASN A 24 -0.99 -13.89 6.49
C ASN A 24 -0.17 -12.68 6.94
N LEU A 25 -0.79 -11.56 7.32
CA LEU A 25 -0.08 -10.36 7.75
C LEU A 25 0.70 -10.64 9.04
N GLU A 26 1.99 -10.32 9.10
CA GLU A 26 2.68 -10.20 10.39
C GLU A 26 2.50 -8.78 10.92
N ASP A 27 1.95 -8.62 12.13
CA ASP A 27 1.75 -7.28 12.71
C ASP A 27 3.12 -6.58 12.86
N GLY A 28 3.23 -5.37 12.33
CA GLY A 28 4.52 -4.68 12.20
C GLY A 28 5.08 -4.67 10.78
N THR A 29 4.55 -5.49 9.85
CA THR A 29 4.94 -5.47 8.44
C THR A 29 4.88 -4.04 7.89
N PRO A 30 5.96 -3.52 7.27
CA PRO A 30 5.97 -2.18 6.72
C PRO A 30 4.93 -1.99 5.62
N CYS A 31 4.18 -0.88 5.66
CA CYS A 31 3.33 -0.47 4.56
C CYS A 31 4.20 -0.01 3.39
N ASP A 32 4.07 -0.59 2.20
CA ASP A 32 4.93 -0.29 1.05
C ASP A 32 4.98 1.20 0.67
N ILE A 33 3.94 1.98 0.96
CA ILE A 33 3.90 3.41 0.61
C ILE A 33 4.57 4.29 1.67
N CYS A 34 4.30 4.08 2.95
CA CYS A 34 4.77 4.97 4.00
C CYS A 34 5.85 4.36 4.92
N GLY A 35 6.11 3.06 4.81
CA GLY A 35 7.05 2.31 5.64
C GLY A 35 6.64 2.08 7.08
N GLN A 36 5.54 2.68 7.54
CA GLN A 36 5.05 2.51 8.91
C GLN A 36 4.44 1.13 9.12
N PRO A 37 4.47 0.60 10.35
CA PRO A 37 3.97 -0.73 10.64
C PRO A 37 2.47 -0.86 10.36
N MET A 38 2.09 -1.97 9.74
CA MET A 38 0.71 -2.37 9.52
C MET A 38 0.26 -3.34 10.62
N HIS A 39 -0.94 -3.10 11.14
CA HIS A 39 -1.56 -3.91 12.18
C HIS A 39 -2.95 -4.35 11.77
N ARG A 40 -3.33 -5.57 12.19
CA ARG A 40 -4.70 -6.07 12.01
C ARG A 40 -5.71 -5.22 12.79
N ASP A 41 -5.37 -4.82 14.02
CA ASP A 41 -6.19 -3.91 14.81
C ASP A 41 -6.10 -2.48 14.23
N PRO A 42 -7.22 -1.92 13.73
CA PRO A 42 -7.27 -0.56 13.21
C PRO A 42 -6.73 0.49 14.18
N LYS A 43 -6.87 0.29 15.50
CA LYS A 43 -6.43 1.25 16.52
C LYS A 43 -4.92 1.39 16.59
N ASN A 44 -4.18 0.39 16.15
CA ASN A 44 -2.71 0.40 16.13
C ASN A 44 -2.15 1.01 14.84
N ASN A 45 -2.97 1.12 13.79
CA ASN A 45 -2.55 1.78 12.56
C ASN A 45 -2.42 3.30 12.76
N PRO A 46 -1.48 3.96 12.05
CA PRO A 46 -1.26 5.40 12.15
C PRO A 46 -2.49 6.24 11.79
N ASP A 47 -3.27 5.80 10.81
CA ASP A 47 -4.50 6.47 10.35
C ASP A 47 -5.77 5.99 11.07
N LYS A 48 -5.61 5.19 12.13
CA LYS A 48 -6.67 4.60 12.96
C LYS A 48 -7.76 3.90 12.14
N ALA A 49 -7.36 3.26 11.03
CA ALA A 49 -8.26 2.62 10.09
C ALA A 49 -7.87 1.17 9.80
N PRO A 50 -8.83 0.33 9.34
CA PRO A 50 -8.51 -0.98 8.81
C PRO A 50 -7.62 -0.85 7.56
N LEU A 51 -6.71 -1.81 7.38
CA LEU A 51 -5.93 -1.91 6.14
C LEU A 51 -6.85 -2.16 4.94
N GLU A 52 -6.54 -1.53 3.82
CA GLU A 52 -7.24 -1.72 2.55
C GLU A 52 -6.41 -2.63 1.63
N ALA A 53 -7.09 -3.43 0.80
CA ALA A 53 -6.44 -4.33 -0.14
C ALA A 53 -6.31 -3.66 -1.51
N ASP A 54 -5.06 -3.49 -1.96
CA ASP A 54 -4.66 -2.77 -3.17
C ASP A 54 -4.53 -3.72 -4.37
N HIS A 55 -4.85 -3.24 -5.56
CA HIS A 55 -4.73 -3.98 -6.80
C HIS A 55 -3.49 -3.55 -7.56
N ARG A 56 -2.74 -4.53 -8.10
CA ARG A 56 -1.63 -4.22 -8.98
C ARG A 56 -2.14 -3.43 -10.19
N GLN A 57 -1.52 -2.28 -10.45
CA GLN A 57 -1.94 -1.36 -11.53
C GLN A 57 -3.40 -0.90 -11.46
N GLY A 58 -4.03 -0.98 -10.28
CA GLY A 58 -5.45 -0.66 -10.14
C GLY A 58 -6.38 -1.63 -10.88
N ASP A 59 -5.86 -2.77 -11.37
CA ASP A 59 -6.65 -3.74 -12.13
C ASP A 59 -7.57 -4.54 -11.20
N LYS A 60 -8.84 -4.13 -11.19
CA LYS A 60 -9.90 -4.75 -10.39
C LYS A 60 -10.39 -6.08 -10.97
N THR A 61 -9.94 -6.49 -12.15
CA THR A 61 -10.23 -7.82 -12.71
C THR A 61 -9.37 -8.90 -12.06
N GLN A 62 -8.22 -8.52 -11.53
CA GLN A 62 -7.31 -9.39 -10.79
C GLN A 62 -7.61 -9.35 -9.28
N LEU A 63 -7.13 -10.35 -8.56
CA LEU A 63 -7.18 -10.35 -7.09
C LEU A 63 -6.31 -9.24 -6.51
N ALA A 64 -6.73 -8.68 -5.37
CA ALA A 64 -5.91 -7.74 -4.63
C ALA A 64 -4.56 -8.37 -4.24
N TYR A 65 -3.50 -7.59 -4.40
CA TYR A 65 -2.11 -8.03 -4.33
C TYR A 65 -1.52 -7.86 -2.92
N ARG A 66 -1.78 -6.71 -2.28
CA ARG A 66 -1.18 -6.33 -0.99
C ARG A 66 -2.14 -5.60 -0.07
N LEU A 67 -1.74 -5.43 1.19
CA LEU A 67 -2.40 -4.55 2.14
C LEU A 67 -1.66 -3.22 2.23
N LEU A 68 -2.40 -2.13 2.41
CA LEU A 68 -1.89 -0.79 2.66
C LEU A 68 -2.72 -0.12 3.76
N HIS A 69 -2.14 0.87 4.45
CA HIS A 69 -2.96 1.79 5.25
C HIS A 69 -3.97 2.51 4.35
N ARG A 70 -5.17 2.78 4.87
CA ARG A 70 -6.26 3.40 4.11
C ARG A 70 -5.84 4.73 3.48
N ARG A 71 -5.15 5.59 4.24
CA ARG A 71 -4.66 6.87 3.71
C ARG A 71 -3.70 6.68 2.54
N CYS A 72 -2.81 5.69 2.64
CA CYS A 72 -1.80 5.39 1.62
C CYS A 72 -2.44 4.81 0.35
N ASN A 73 -3.33 3.83 0.50
CA ASN A 73 -4.08 3.24 -0.62
C ASN A 73 -4.85 4.31 -1.42
N ARG A 74 -5.44 5.28 -0.72
CA ARG A 74 -6.20 6.36 -1.35
C ARG A 74 -5.32 7.44 -1.97
N SER A 75 -4.15 7.73 -1.41
CA SER A 75 -3.25 8.76 -1.96
C SER A 75 -2.67 8.39 -3.31
N ILE A 76 -2.54 7.09 -3.60
CA ILE A 76 -2.06 6.61 -4.90
C ILE A 76 -3.17 6.51 -5.95
N ALA A 77 -4.44 6.70 -5.58
CA ALA A 77 -5.60 6.78 -6.51
C ALA A 77 -5.69 5.66 -7.57
N ASN A 78 -5.29 4.42 -7.22
CA ASN A 78 -5.16 3.26 -8.12
C ASN A 78 -3.99 3.31 -9.13
N HIS A 79 -3.09 4.29 -9.04
CA HIS A 79 -1.80 4.22 -9.71
C HIS A 79 -0.91 3.22 -8.98
N TRP A 80 -0.30 2.31 -9.73
CA TRP A 80 0.70 1.42 -9.15
C TRP A 80 1.93 2.22 -8.72
N GLN A 81 2.32 2.00 -7.48
CA GLN A 81 3.54 2.52 -6.89
C GLN A 81 4.06 1.41 -5.99
N GLU A 82 5.26 0.92 -6.27
CA GLU A 82 5.84 -0.17 -5.48
C GLU A 82 6.15 0.35 -4.08
N HIS A 83 7.07 1.31 -3.92
CA HIS A 83 7.30 2.01 -2.67
C HIS A 83 7.02 3.52 -2.74
N GLY A 84 6.68 4.11 -1.59
CA GLY A 84 6.56 5.55 -1.43
C GLY A 84 7.75 6.18 -0.70
N PRO A 85 7.90 7.52 -0.75
CA PRO A 85 9.06 8.19 -0.17
C PRO A 85 9.20 7.96 1.33
N GLY A 86 8.10 7.78 2.06
CA GLY A 86 8.14 7.46 3.49
C GLY A 86 8.70 6.07 3.79
N TRP A 87 8.57 5.13 2.84
CA TRP A 87 9.08 3.77 3.00
C TRP A 87 10.59 3.73 3.21
N TYR A 88 11.34 4.40 2.33
CA TYR A 88 12.80 4.47 2.40
C TYR A 88 13.31 5.10 3.70
N THR A 89 12.68 6.18 4.14
CA THR A 89 12.98 6.82 5.42
C THR A 89 12.81 5.85 6.59
N HIS A 90 11.76 5.02 6.58
CA HIS A 90 11.49 4.07 7.65
C HIS A 90 12.36 2.81 7.59
N GLN A 91 12.80 2.39 6.40
CA GLN A 91 13.73 1.26 6.25
C GLN A 91 15.18 1.62 6.55
N GLY A 92 15.49 2.91 6.74
CA GLY A 92 16.88 3.37 6.90
C GLY A 92 17.72 3.18 5.64
N THR A 93 17.08 2.93 4.49
CA THR A 93 17.74 2.84 3.20
C THR A 93 17.73 4.22 2.57
N ASN A 94 18.91 4.86 2.51
CA ASN A 94 19.12 5.93 1.55
C ASN A 94 19.44 5.25 0.22
N PRO A 95 18.57 5.30 -0.80
CA PRO A 95 18.86 4.68 -2.08
C PRO A 95 20.14 5.28 -2.66
N THR A 96 21.20 4.48 -2.68
CA THR A 96 22.55 4.89 -3.11
C THR A 96 22.69 4.69 -4.61
N GLY A 97 22.10 5.58 -5.41
CA GLY A 97 22.47 5.85 -6.81
C GLY A 97 22.31 4.74 -7.86
N ALA A 98 22.32 3.45 -7.50
CA ALA A 98 22.34 2.32 -8.44
C ALA A 98 20.94 1.75 -8.73
N GLU A 99 19.99 1.94 -7.82
CA GLU A 99 18.60 1.51 -7.97
C GLU A 99 17.74 2.78 -8.07
N GLY A 100 17.14 3.01 -9.25
CA GLY A 100 16.24 4.14 -9.44
C GLY A 100 15.10 4.10 -8.43
N LEU A 101 14.63 5.26 -8.02
CA LEU A 101 13.46 5.37 -7.15
C LEU A 101 12.23 4.86 -7.91
N ASP A 102 11.53 3.89 -7.33
CA ASP A 102 10.38 3.22 -7.96
C ASP A 102 9.10 4.06 -7.98
N TRP A 103 9.16 5.31 -7.45
CA TRP A 103 8.07 6.26 -7.53
C TRP A 103 8.33 7.39 -8.53
N PRO A 104 7.30 7.82 -9.31
CA PRO A 104 7.49 8.67 -10.50
C PRO A 104 8.14 10.05 -10.26
N LYS A 105 8.14 10.52 -9.01
CA LYS A 105 8.69 11.84 -8.63
C LYS A 105 9.96 11.73 -7.80
N GLY A 106 10.47 10.53 -7.55
CA GLY A 106 11.69 10.32 -6.81
C GLY A 106 12.88 10.86 -7.60
N ARG A 107 13.71 11.68 -6.97
CA ARG A 107 15.05 12.01 -7.46
C ARG A 107 16.06 11.73 -6.36
N ILE A 108 17.13 11.01 -6.69
CA ILE A 108 18.27 10.88 -5.80
C ILE A 108 19.00 12.21 -5.84
N ILE A 109 19.07 12.90 -4.71
CA ILE A 109 19.84 14.14 -4.55
C ILE A 109 21.13 13.77 -3.83
N THR A 110 22.26 13.88 -4.51
CA THR A 110 23.59 13.81 -3.88
C THR A 110 23.99 15.21 -3.45
N TRP A 111 24.16 15.41 -2.15
CA TRP A 111 24.75 16.65 -1.62
C TRP A 111 26.27 16.52 -1.72
N PRO A 112 26.99 17.49 -2.31
CA PRO A 112 28.44 17.52 -2.19
C PRO A 112 28.82 17.64 -0.71
N ALA A 113 29.83 16.88 -0.30
CA ALA A 113 30.37 16.88 1.05
C ALA A 113 30.93 18.25 1.47
#